data_AF-A0A1X7T4M7-F1
#
_entry.id   AF-A0A1X7T4M7-F1
#
_cell.length_a   1.000
_cell.length_b   1.000
_cell.length_c   1.000
_cell.angle_alpha   90.00
_cell.angle_beta   90.00
_cell.angle_gamma   90.00
#
_symmetry.space_group_name_H-M   'P 1'
#
loop_
_entity.id
_entity.type
_entity.pdbx_description
1 polymer ?
#
loop_
_entity_poly.entity_id
_entity_poly.type
_entity_poly.pdbx_seq_one_letter_code
_entity_poly.pdbx_strand_id
1 'polypeptide(L)'
;MNMELMTEREHSAKIIKNIKDLTNVKDKETSNEEIEYDSLKDEVKDQICSFILYCNHPVTGRFMMSTLQLHKDELLPTVLNKAYEVMKLAPYIPIERCRLVKYDFKYHVMEQSFDLDEFQHQTIGQIVGGARLYYPLGLFIETCESNEFFHKYHDGGINLKISVVDLSTGGKKGPAKPVRVEKGWTVEELKQHIREVIM
;
A
#
# COMPACT_ATOMS: atom_id res chain seq x y z
N MET A 1 -16.60 -80.16 -2.37
CA MET A 1 -16.54 -78.72 -2.66
C MET A 1 -16.81 -78.02 -1.34
N ASN A 2 -15.77 -77.50 -0.68
CA ASN A 2 -15.81 -77.13 0.75
C ASN A 2 -16.49 -75.77 0.95
N MET A 3 -17.74 -75.82 1.44
CA MET A 3 -18.61 -74.66 1.68
C MET A 3 -18.02 -73.69 2.74
N GLU A 4 -17.25 -74.19 3.70
CA GLU A 4 -16.62 -73.40 4.77
C GLU A 4 -15.48 -72.48 4.27
N LEU A 5 -14.73 -72.90 3.24
CA LEU A 5 -13.67 -72.09 2.64
C LEU A 5 -14.21 -70.91 1.81
N MET A 6 -15.47 -71.02 1.35
CA MET A 6 -16.14 -69.95 0.60
C MET A 6 -16.67 -68.87 1.56
N THR A 7 -17.23 -69.26 2.70
CA THR A 7 -17.78 -68.33 3.69
C THR A 7 -16.70 -67.56 4.44
N GLU A 8 -15.56 -68.18 4.77
CA GLU A 8 -14.41 -67.48 5.37
C GLU A 8 -13.78 -66.45 4.41
N ARG A 9 -13.72 -66.76 3.12
CA ARG A 9 -13.23 -65.82 2.09
C ARG A 9 -14.17 -64.63 1.91
N GLU A 10 -15.48 -64.85 1.93
CA GLU A 10 -16.47 -63.78 1.85
C GLU A 10 -16.43 -62.88 3.09
N HIS A 11 -16.29 -63.45 4.28
CA HIS A 11 -16.20 -62.68 5.52
C HIS A 11 -14.91 -61.84 5.58
N SER A 12 -13.78 -62.42 5.18
CA SER A 12 -12.49 -61.73 5.10
C SER A 12 -12.49 -60.62 4.06
N ALA A 13 -13.10 -60.84 2.90
CA ALA A 13 -13.25 -59.81 1.86
C ALA A 13 -14.11 -58.63 2.33
N LYS A 14 -15.15 -58.90 3.13
CA LYS A 14 -16.04 -57.87 3.70
C LYS A 14 -15.33 -57.02 4.75
N ILE A 15 -14.49 -57.62 5.59
CA ILE A 15 -13.66 -56.89 6.57
C ILE A 15 -12.64 -56.00 5.86
N ILE A 16 -11.93 -56.50 4.85
CA ILE A 16 -10.94 -55.72 4.09
C ILE A 16 -11.60 -54.54 3.38
N LYS A 17 -12.80 -54.74 2.81
CA LYS A 17 -13.57 -53.66 2.18
C LYS A 17 -13.95 -52.57 3.20
N ASN A 18 -14.47 -52.96 4.36
CA ASN A 18 -14.85 -51.99 5.40
C ASN A 18 -13.65 -51.22 5.95
N ILE A 19 -12.48 -51.86 6.09
CA ILE A 19 -11.25 -51.17 6.52
C ILE A 19 -10.80 -50.16 5.46
N LYS A 20 -10.83 -50.52 4.16
CA LYS A 20 -10.51 -49.60 3.06
C LYS A 20 -11.46 -48.40 2.99
N ASP A 21 -12.74 -48.63 3.23
CA ASP A 21 -13.74 -47.57 3.24
C ASP A 21 -13.53 -46.62 4.43
N LEU A 22 -13.15 -47.13 5.61
CA LEU A 22 -12.82 -46.32 6.80
C LEU A 22 -11.54 -45.49 6.65
N THR A 23 -10.49 -46.03 6.01
CA THR A 23 -9.25 -45.28 5.74
C THR A 23 -9.48 -44.18 4.70
N ASN A 24 -10.28 -44.45 3.66
CA ASN A 24 -10.62 -43.45 2.65
C ASN A 24 -11.47 -42.29 3.18
N VAL A 25 -12.25 -42.50 4.24
CA VAL A 25 -13.03 -41.43 4.90
C VAL A 25 -12.11 -40.55 5.76
N LYS A 26 -11.21 -41.15 6.56
CA LYS A 26 -10.25 -40.39 7.37
C LYS A 26 -9.28 -39.55 6.53
N ASP A 27 -8.78 -40.08 5.41
CA ASP A 27 -7.86 -39.37 4.52
C ASP A 27 -8.57 -38.27 3.70
N LYS A 28 -9.89 -38.38 3.47
CA LYS A 28 -10.70 -37.32 2.83
C LYS A 28 -11.10 -36.21 3.78
N GLU A 29 -11.41 -36.52 5.03
CA GLU A 29 -11.74 -35.51 6.05
C GLU A 29 -10.49 -34.70 6.44
N THR A 30 -9.33 -35.34 6.65
CA THR A 30 -8.07 -34.62 6.92
C THR A 30 -7.56 -33.82 5.73
N SER A 31 -7.71 -34.31 4.49
CA SER A 31 -7.34 -33.51 3.31
C SER A 31 -8.29 -32.35 3.04
N ASN A 32 -9.60 -32.49 3.27
CA ASN A 32 -10.53 -31.36 3.14
C ASN A 32 -10.28 -30.28 4.22
N GLU A 33 -10.03 -30.67 5.47
CA GLU A 33 -9.70 -29.71 6.54
C GLU A 33 -8.38 -29.00 6.24
N GLU A 34 -7.31 -29.71 5.82
CA GLU A 34 -6.04 -29.08 5.45
C GLU A 34 -6.17 -28.15 4.23
N ILE A 35 -6.94 -28.52 3.21
CA ILE A 35 -7.22 -27.67 2.04
C ILE A 35 -8.03 -26.44 2.44
N GLU A 36 -9.03 -26.57 3.32
CA GLU A 36 -9.82 -25.45 3.83
C GLU A 36 -8.96 -24.49 4.67
N TYR A 37 -8.10 -25.02 5.54
CA TYR A 37 -7.16 -24.22 6.34
C TYR A 37 -6.08 -23.51 5.50
N ASP A 38 -5.61 -24.12 4.39
CA ASP A 38 -4.65 -23.48 3.48
C ASP A 38 -5.34 -22.43 2.60
N SER A 39 -6.57 -22.70 2.14
CA SER A 39 -7.42 -21.75 1.41
C SER A 39 -7.77 -20.53 2.26
N LEU A 40 -8.12 -20.72 3.53
CA LEU A 40 -8.39 -19.64 4.49
C LEU A 40 -7.14 -18.80 4.77
N LYS A 41 -5.94 -19.42 4.82
CA LYS A 41 -4.68 -18.69 4.99
C LYS A 41 -4.34 -17.84 3.76
N ASP A 42 -4.64 -18.31 2.56
CA ASP A 42 -4.45 -17.55 1.34
C ASP A 42 -5.50 -16.44 1.18
N GLU A 43 -6.76 -16.66 1.57
CA GLU A 43 -7.78 -15.61 1.65
C GLU A 43 -7.43 -14.49 2.66
N VAL A 44 -6.79 -14.83 3.78
CA VAL A 44 -6.32 -13.85 4.78
C VAL A 44 -5.08 -13.09 4.28
N LYS A 45 -4.17 -13.75 3.53
CA LYS A 45 -3.03 -13.05 2.91
C LYS A 45 -3.48 -12.04 1.84
N ASP A 46 -4.51 -12.37 1.07
CA ASP A 46 -5.10 -11.46 0.07
C ASP A 46 -5.74 -10.20 0.68
N GLN A 47 -5.91 -10.18 2.01
CA GLN A 47 -6.43 -9.03 2.74
C GLN A 47 -5.32 -8.10 3.28
N ILE A 48 -4.05 -8.53 3.27
CA ILE A 48 -2.93 -7.71 3.76
C ILE A 48 -2.24 -7.00 2.60
N CYS A 49 -2.18 -5.67 2.67
CA CYS A 49 -1.40 -4.83 1.77
C CYS A 49 -0.06 -4.47 2.40
N SER A 50 1.01 -4.52 1.62
CA SER A 50 2.37 -4.13 2.03
C SER A 50 2.80 -2.88 1.27
N PHE A 51 3.17 -1.84 2.00
CA PHE A 51 3.61 -0.55 1.47
C PHE A 51 5.05 -0.27 1.89
N ILE A 52 5.77 0.46 1.04
CA ILE A 52 6.99 1.14 1.50
C ILE A 52 6.56 2.52 2.00
N LEU A 53 6.77 2.74 3.29
CA LEU A 53 6.48 4.00 3.95
C LEU A 53 7.75 4.83 4.02
N TYR A 54 7.62 6.12 3.74
CA TYR A 54 8.69 7.10 3.74
C TYR A 54 8.34 8.27 4.65
N CYS A 55 9.36 8.93 5.21
CA CYS A 55 9.19 10.23 5.85
C CYS A 55 10.55 10.95 5.91
N ASN A 56 10.52 12.25 6.20
CA ASN A 56 11.71 12.96 6.65
C ASN A 56 11.67 13.05 8.18
N HIS A 57 12.77 12.68 8.85
CA HIS A 57 12.86 12.82 10.30
C HIS A 57 12.63 14.29 10.68
N PRO A 58 11.66 14.61 11.54
CA PRO A 58 11.21 16.00 11.78
C PRO A 58 12.31 16.90 12.35
N VAL A 59 13.25 16.32 13.12
CA VAL A 59 14.41 17.07 13.67
C VAL A 59 15.62 17.08 12.74
N THR A 60 16.07 15.93 12.25
CA THR A 60 17.34 15.83 11.52
C THR A 60 17.21 16.01 10.01
N GLY A 61 15.98 16.07 9.47
CA GLY A 61 15.71 16.11 8.03
C GLY A 61 16.14 14.85 7.27
N ARG A 62 16.52 13.78 7.98
CA ARG A 62 17.01 12.54 7.36
C ARG A 62 15.85 11.82 6.68
N PHE A 63 16.02 11.44 5.41
CA PHE A 63 15.07 10.57 4.72
C PHE A 63 15.07 9.16 5.33
N MET A 64 13.89 8.68 5.72
CA MET A 64 13.66 7.40 6.36
C MET A 64 12.70 6.55 5.52
N MET A 65 12.89 5.23 5.57
CA MET A 65 11.97 4.27 4.98
C MET A 65 11.73 3.08 5.92
N SER A 66 10.52 2.54 5.87
CA SER A 66 10.09 1.35 6.61
C SER A 66 9.04 0.58 5.80
N THR A 67 8.83 -0.69 6.13
CA THR A 67 7.69 -1.46 5.59
C THR A 67 6.46 -1.24 6.47
N LEU A 68 5.30 -1.01 5.86
CA LEU A 68 4.01 -0.88 6.53
C LEU A 68 3.06 -1.96 6.01
N GLN A 69 2.62 -2.87 6.88
CA GLN A 69 1.63 -3.89 6.56
C GLN A 69 0.28 -3.51 7.18
N LEU A 70 -0.77 -3.54 6.35
CA LEU A 70 -2.11 -3.09 6.72
C LEU A 70 -3.13 -4.08 6.20
N HIS A 71 -4.20 -4.29 6.96
CA HIS A 71 -5.38 -4.94 6.40
C HIS A 71 -6.09 -3.97 5.44
N LYS A 72 -6.57 -4.46 4.31
CA LYS A 72 -7.17 -3.66 3.23
C LYS A 72 -8.39 -2.85 3.69
N ASP A 73 -9.08 -3.33 4.72
CA ASP A 73 -10.28 -2.69 5.27
C ASP A 73 -10.00 -1.67 6.37
N GLU A 74 -8.73 -1.41 6.69
CA GLU A 74 -8.37 -0.36 7.64
C GLU A 74 -8.67 1.04 7.09
N LEU A 75 -9.37 1.84 7.89
CA LEU A 75 -9.67 3.23 7.59
C LEU A 75 -8.42 4.09 7.66
N LEU A 76 -8.38 5.14 6.83
CA LEU A 76 -7.24 6.06 6.74
C LEU A 76 -6.73 6.62 8.10
N PRO A 77 -7.57 7.03 9.08
CA PRO A 77 -7.06 7.51 10.37
C PRO A 77 -6.28 6.44 11.13
N THR A 78 -6.75 5.18 11.10
CA THR A 78 -6.06 4.04 11.71
C THR A 78 -4.73 3.78 11.02
N VAL A 79 -4.70 3.90 9.69
CA VAL A 79 -3.48 3.74 8.90
C VAL A 79 -2.46 4.83 9.23
N LEU A 80 -2.88 6.08 9.37
CA LEU A 80 -2.00 7.19 9.77
C LEU A 80 -1.40 6.94 11.16
N ASN A 81 -2.20 6.49 12.13
CA ASN A 81 -1.70 6.12 13.47
C ASN A 81 -0.59 5.06 13.39
N LYS A 82 -0.83 3.95 12.67
CA LYS A 82 0.17 2.88 12.51
C LYS A 82 1.43 3.36 11.79
N ALA A 83 1.26 4.15 10.73
CA ALA A 83 2.38 4.71 9.99
C ALA A 83 3.25 5.61 10.89
N TYR A 84 2.60 6.46 11.69
CA TYR A 84 3.25 7.34 12.66
C TYR A 84 4.04 6.56 13.73
N GLU A 85 3.47 5.48 14.25
CA GLU A 85 4.16 4.57 15.19
C GLU A 85 5.37 3.87 14.56
N VAL A 86 5.19 3.30 13.35
CA VAL A 86 6.27 2.62 12.60
C VAL A 86 7.45 3.54 12.35
N MET A 87 7.18 4.83 12.06
CA MET A 87 8.21 5.84 11.84
C MET A 87 8.77 6.45 13.13
N LYS A 88 8.20 6.13 14.29
CA LYS A 88 8.66 6.61 15.61
C LYS A 88 8.76 8.14 15.67
N LEU A 89 7.72 8.81 15.18
CA LEU A 89 7.69 10.27 15.08
C LEU A 89 7.42 10.97 16.42
N ALA A 90 6.84 10.27 17.40
CA ALA A 90 6.73 10.78 18.76
C ALA A 90 8.09 10.79 19.48
N PRO A 91 8.35 11.79 20.34
CA PRO A 91 7.53 12.95 20.66
C PRO A 91 7.82 14.17 19.75
N TYR A 92 8.57 13.99 18.66
CA TYR A 92 9.15 15.11 17.90
C TYR A 92 8.12 15.95 17.15
N ILE A 93 7.04 15.34 16.66
CA ILE A 93 5.95 16.05 15.98
C ILE A 93 4.61 15.41 16.33
N PRO A 94 3.56 16.18 16.67
CA PRO A 94 2.24 15.62 16.95
C PRO A 94 1.59 15.06 15.67
N ILE A 95 0.75 14.03 15.80
CA ILE A 95 0.13 13.34 14.65
C ILE A 95 -0.83 14.25 13.88
N GLU A 96 -1.42 15.23 14.53
CA GLU A 96 -2.31 16.24 13.92
C GLU A 96 -1.58 17.12 12.89
N ARG A 97 -0.24 17.14 12.94
CA ARG A 97 0.63 17.82 11.99
C ARG A 97 1.19 16.88 10.92
N CYS A 98 0.64 15.68 10.80
CA CYS A 98 1.04 14.66 9.86
C CYS A 98 -0.12 14.30 8.93
N ARG A 99 0.19 13.99 7.68
CA ARG A 99 -0.76 13.36 6.75
C ARG A 99 -0.09 12.30 5.90
N LEU A 100 -0.89 11.42 5.30
CA LEU A 100 -0.41 10.45 4.33
C LEU A 100 -0.54 11.00 2.92
N VAL A 101 0.47 10.71 2.10
CA VAL A 101 0.56 11.12 0.71
C VAL A 101 1.01 9.94 -0.14
N LYS A 102 0.36 9.73 -1.29
CA LYS A 102 0.83 8.81 -2.32
C LYS A 102 2.15 9.32 -2.88
N TYR A 103 3.19 8.48 -2.88
CA TYR A 103 4.54 8.90 -3.20
C TYR A 103 5.17 8.02 -4.27
N ASP A 104 5.65 8.65 -5.34
CA ASP A 104 6.50 8.02 -6.33
C ASP A 104 7.97 8.18 -5.91
N PHE A 105 8.57 7.09 -5.43
CA PHE A 105 9.97 7.07 -5.03
C PHE A 105 10.94 7.26 -6.19
N LYS A 106 10.61 6.78 -7.39
CA LYS A 106 11.50 6.85 -8.56
C LYS A 106 11.69 8.29 -9.02
N TYR A 107 10.64 9.10 -8.95
CA TYR A 107 10.69 10.51 -9.35
C TYR A 107 10.73 11.47 -8.15
N HIS A 108 10.69 10.96 -6.92
CA HIS A 108 10.60 11.73 -5.68
C HIS A 108 9.45 12.72 -5.67
N VAL A 109 8.26 12.25 -6.05
CA VAL A 109 7.08 13.08 -6.27
C VAL A 109 5.97 12.70 -5.29
N MET A 110 5.35 13.73 -4.70
CA MET A 110 4.05 13.62 -4.03
C MET A 110 2.94 13.62 -5.09
N GLU A 111 2.22 12.51 -5.21
CA GLU A 111 1.21 12.31 -6.26
C GLU A 111 -0.21 12.68 -5.82
N GLN A 112 -0.59 12.34 -4.58
CA GLN A 112 -1.95 12.57 -4.10
C GLN A 112 -1.95 12.69 -2.58
N SER A 113 -2.59 13.74 -2.05
CA SER A 113 -2.82 13.90 -0.63
C SER A 113 -4.00 13.03 -0.18
N PHE A 114 -3.83 12.31 0.91
CA PHE A 114 -4.92 11.60 1.59
C PHE A 114 -5.32 12.41 2.83
N ASP A 115 -5.99 13.53 2.58
CA ASP A 115 -6.45 14.42 3.65
C ASP A 115 -7.61 13.77 4.42
N LEU A 116 -7.59 13.85 5.76
CA LEU A 116 -8.54 13.12 6.60
C LEU A 116 -9.98 13.63 6.43
N ASP A 117 -10.18 14.91 6.14
CA ASP A 117 -11.50 15.50 5.90
C ASP A 117 -12.21 14.90 4.68
N GLU A 118 -11.46 14.45 3.67
CA GLU A 118 -12.00 13.82 2.46
C GLU A 118 -11.99 12.28 2.50
N PHE A 119 -10.94 11.68 3.07
CA PHE A 119 -10.66 10.25 2.94
C PHE A 119 -10.86 9.45 4.23
N GLN A 120 -11.26 10.05 5.36
CA GLN A 120 -11.38 9.35 6.66
C GLN A 120 -12.27 8.09 6.63
N HIS A 121 -13.31 8.08 5.79
CA HIS A 121 -14.27 6.97 5.70
C HIS A 121 -13.84 5.90 4.68
N GLN A 122 -12.78 6.14 3.92
CA GLN A 122 -12.28 5.20 2.94
C GLN A 122 -11.27 4.23 3.57
N THR A 123 -11.33 2.99 3.14
CA THR A 123 -10.34 1.98 3.52
C THR A 123 -9.09 2.13 2.67
N ILE A 124 -7.94 1.68 3.18
CA ILE A 124 -6.69 1.72 2.40
C ILE A 124 -6.82 0.92 1.11
N GLY A 125 -7.54 -0.20 1.11
CA GLY A 125 -7.81 -1.00 -0.07
C GLY A 125 -8.58 -0.24 -1.16
N GLN A 126 -9.52 0.63 -0.76
CA GLN A 126 -10.24 1.51 -1.68
C GLN A 126 -9.33 2.60 -2.24
N ILE A 127 -8.55 3.25 -1.35
CA ILE A 127 -7.63 4.34 -1.71
C ILE A 127 -6.58 3.87 -2.72
N VAL A 128 -6.08 2.64 -2.57
CA VAL A 128 -5.00 2.10 -3.41
C VAL A 128 -5.51 1.32 -4.64
N GLY A 129 -6.82 1.36 -4.89
CA GLY A 129 -7.42 0.93 -6.16
C GLY A 129 -7.80 -0.55 -6.28
N GLY A 130 -7.73 -1.36 -5.21
CA GLY A 130 -8.27 -2.72 -5.14
C GLY A 130 -7.69 -3.77 -6.12
N ALA A 131 -7.29 -4.94 -5.58
CA ALA A 131 -7.02 -6.18 -6.31
C ALA A 131 -6.13 -6.07 -7.57
N ARG A 132 -4.88 -5.62 -7.39
CA ARG A 132 -3.65 -6.06 -8.11
C ARG A 132 -2.56 -4.99 -7.93
N LEU A 133 -1.94 -4.97 -6.76
CA LEU A 133 -0.74 -4.19 -6.48
C LEU A 133 0.45 -4.82 -7.23
N TYR A 134 0.55 -4.64 -8.54
CA TYR A 134 1.72 -5.08 -9.32
C TYR A 134 2.98 -4.24 -9.06
N TYR A 135 2.89 -3.26 -8.16
CA TYR A 135 4.02 -2.46 -7.73
C TYR A 135 3.79 -2.02 -6.27
N PRO A 136 4.80 -2.07 -5.38
CA PRO A 136 4.63 -1.53 -4.04
C PRO A 136 4.33 -0.04 -4.15
N LEU A 137 3.12 0.34 -3.75
CA LEU A 137 2.74 1.74 -3.66
C LEU A 137 3.58 2.39 -2.55
N GLY A 138 4.22 3.51 -2.87
CA GLY A 138 4.91 4.33 -1.88
C GLY A 138 3.91 5.19 -1.11
N LEU A 139 3.99 5.17 0.21
CA LEU A 139 3.31 6.13 1.07
C LEU A 139 4.34 7.03 1.73
N PHE A 140 4.05 8.31 1.89
CA PHE A 140 4.90 9.27 2.59
C PHE A 140 4.12 9.93 3.73
N ILE A 141 4.72 10.01 4.91
CA ILE A 141 4.21 10.86 6.00
C ILE A 141 4.76 12.27 5.80
N GLU A 142 3.91 13.16 5.32
CA GLU A 142 4.25 14.57 5.20
C GLU A 142 3.95 15.27 6.52
N THR A 143 4.89 16.11 6.94
CA THR A 143 4.81 16.89 8.17
C THR A 143 4.65 18.36 7.84
N CYS A 144 3.75 19.05 8.53
CA CYS A 144 3.55 20.49 8.38
C CYS A 144 4.08 21.25 9.60
N GLU A 145 4.64 22.45 9.41
CA GLU A 145 4.97 23.36 10.51
C GLU A 145 3.70 23.92 11.17
N SER A 146 3.77 24.29 12.46
CA SER A 146 2.57 24.57 13.28
C SER A 146 1.70 25.74 12.78
N ASN A 147 2.20 26.54 11.83
CA ASN A 147 1.53 27.71 11.28
C ASN A 147 1.27 27.59 9.77
N GLU A 148 1.54 26.43 9.17
CA GLU A 148 1.40 26.22 7.74
C GLU A 148 0.19 25.31 7.45
N PHE A 149 -0.34 25.44 6.24
CA PHE A 149 -1.32 24.51 5.71
C PHE A 149 -0.62 23.58 4.75
N PHE A 150 -1.05 22.32 4.75
CA PHE A 150 -0.61 21.39 3.74
C PHE A 150 -1.03 21.84 2.35
N HIS A 151 -0.09 21.87 1.40
CA HIS A 151 -0.42 22.13 0.01
C HIS A 151 -1.10 20.90 -0.59
N LYS A 152 -2.30 21.04 -1.14
CA LYS A 152 -3.05 19.89 -1.63
C LYS A 152 -2.44 19.33 -2.92
N TYR A 153 -2.23 18.01 -2.95
CA TYR A 153 -1.83 17.29 -4.15
C TYR A 153 -3.03 16.52 -4.71
N HIS A 154 -3.49 16.89 -5.90
CA HIS A 154 -4.56 16.14 -6.57
C HIS A 154 -3.99 14.99 -7.41
N ASP A 155 -4.75 13.90 -7.49
CA ASP A 155 -4.39 12.78 -8.34
C ASP A 155 -4.30 13.20 -9.81
N GLY A 156 -3.34 12.63 -10.54
CA GLY A 156 -3.09 12.95 -11.94
C GLY A 156 -2.43 14.31 -12.20
N GLY A 157 -1.95 15.03 -11.16
CA GLY A 157 -1.10 16.21 -11.33
C GLY A 157 0.23 15.86 -12.00
N ILE A 158 0.77 16.81 -12.78
CA ILE A 158 1.93 16.64 -13.65
C ILE A 158 3.15 17.25 -12.96
N ASN A 159 4.30 16.56 -13.01
CA ASN A 159 5.56 17.11 -12.51
C ASN A 159 6.44 17.53 -13.67
N LEU A 160 6.76 18.82 -13.72
CA LEU A 160 7.60 19.44 -14.72
C LEU A 160 9.00 19.67 -14.16
N LYS A 161 10.02 19.56 -15.01
CA LYS A 161 11.39 19.95 -14.68
C LYS A 161 11.73 21.23 -15.44
N ILE A 162 11.84 22.34 -14.73
CA ILE A 162 11.94 23.67 -15.34
C ILE A 162 13.36 24.21 -15.20
N SER A 163 13.96 24.63 -16.31
CA SER A 163 15.26 25.31 -16.34
C SER A 163 15.07 26.76 -16.78
N VAL A 164 15.66 27.70 -16.05
CA VAL A 164 15.74 29.10 -16.48
C VAL A 164 16.99 29.26 -17.35
N VAL A 165 16.86 29.91 -18.52
CA VAL A 165 17.97 30.12 -19.45
C VAL A 165 18.17 31.62 -19.64
N ASP A 166 19.42 32.05 -19.59
CA ASP A 166 19.81 33.40 -19.96
C ASP A 166 20.05 33.47 -21.47
N LEU A 167 19.21 34.20 -22.19
CA LEU A 167 19.30 34.29 -23.65
C LEU A 167 20.54 35.06 -24.11
N SER A 168 21.13 35.92 -23.28
CA SER A 168 22.31 36.70 -23.65
C SER A 168 23.59 35.86 -23.61
N THR A 169 23.65 34.88 -22.70
CA THR A 169 24.82 33.99 -22.55
C THR A 169 24.58 32.59 -23.11
N GLY A 170 23.33 32.24 -23.41
CA GLY A 170 22.90 30.88 -23.78
C GLY A 170 22.96 29.86 -22.63
N GLY A 171 23.35 30.30 -21.43
CA GLY A 171 23.57 29.44 -20.27
C GLY A 171 22.32 29.23 -19.41
N LYS A 172 22.24 28.07 -18.73
CA LYS A 172 21.22 27.83 -17.71
C LYS A 172 21.52 28.63 -16.43
N LYS A 173 20.53 29.33 -15.90
CA LYS A 173 20.57 29.94 -14.56
C LYS A 173 20.29 28.87 -13.50
N GLY A 174 21.31 28.07 -13.20
CA GLY A 174 21.26 27.05 -12.15
C GLY A 174 20.62 25.72 -12.56
N PRO A 175 20.49 24.79 -11.60
CA PRO A 175 19.89 23.48 -11.83
C PRO A 175 18.39 23.59 -12.12
N ALA A 176 17.87 22.63 -12.88
CA ALA A 176 16.44 22.58 -13.16
C ALA A 176 15.64 22.24 -11.89
N LYS A 177 14.58 23.01 -11.61
CA LYS A 177 13.72 22.82 -10.45
C LYS A 177 12.50 21.96 -10.81
N PRO A 178 12.12 20.97 -9.99
CA PRO A 178 10.85 20.28 -10.14
C PRO A 178 9.69 21.23 -9.75
N VAL A 179 8.63 21.26 -10.56
CA VAL A 179 7.41 22.03 -10.28
C VAL A 179 6.22 21.12 -10.54
N ARG A 180 5.37 20.95 -9.55
CA ARG A 180 4.10 20.23 -9.69
C ARG A 180 3.04 21.18 -10.23
N VAL A 181 2.23 20.70 -11.15
CA VAL A 181 1.17 21.47 -11.79
C VAL A 181 -0.09 20.63 -11.88
N GLU A 182 -1.23 21.27 -11.78
CA GLU A 182 -2.50 20.55 -11.75
C GLU A 182 -3.06 20.31 -13.15
N LYS A 183 -3.73 19.17 -13.29
CA LYS A 183 -4.42 18.84 -14.54
C LYS A 183 -5.57 19.82 -14.75
N GLY A 184 -5.60 20.47 -15.91
CA GLY A 184 -6.64 21.44 -16.27
C GLY A 184 -6.22 22.90 -16.14
N TRP A 185 -5.03 23.18 -15.59
CA TRP A 185 -4.47 24.53 -15.64
C TRP A 185 -4.29 25.03 -17.07
N THR A 186 -4.64 26.28 -17.27
CA THR A 186 -4.32 27.07 -18.46
C THR A 186 -2.83 27.39 -18.51
N VAL A 187 -2.34 27.78 -19.69
CA VAL A 187 -0.95 28.23 -19.86
C VAL A 187 -0.66 29.48 -19.01
N GLU A 188 -1.65 30.32 -18.74
CA GLU A 188 -1.49 31.52 -17.92
C GLU A 188 -1.28 31.18 -16.44
N GLU A 189 -2.11 30.30 -15.88
CA GLU A 189 -1.95 29.79 -14.51
C GLU A 189 -0.59 29.11 -14.32
N LEU A 190 -0.18 28.28 -15.30
CA LEU A 190 1.14 27.67 -15.31
C LEU A 190 2.26 28.72 -15.24
N LYS A 191 2.22 29.74 -16.11
CA LYS A 191 3.24 30.80 -16.14
C LYS A 191 3.28 31.57 -14.82
N GLN A 192 2.12 31.83 -14.23
CA GLN A 192 2.02 32.54 -12.95
C GLN A 192 2.64 31.72 -11.82
N HIS A 193 2.28 30.44 -11.71
CA HIS A 193 2.85 29.54 -10.71
C HIS A 193 4.37 29.36 -10.85
N ILE A 194 4.87 29.25 -12.09
CA ILE A 194 6.32 29.18 -12.35
C ILE A 194 7.02 30.43 -11.82
N ARG A 195 6.45 31.62 -12.00
CA ARG A 195 7.04 32.86 -11.48
C ARG A 195 7.12 32.83 -9.96
N GLU A 196 6.08 32.38 -9.27
CA GLU A 196 6.05 32.32 -7.80
C GLU A 196 7.04 31.31 -7.21
N VAL A 197 7.26 30.18 -7.87
CA VAL A 197 8.09 29.08 -7.34
C VAL A 197 9.55 29.17 -7.78
N ILE A 198 9.83 29.80 -8.93
CA ILE A 198 11.16 29.78 -9.55
C ILE A 198 11.84 31.14 -9.58
N MET A 199 11.11 32.24 -9.81
CA MET A 199 11.66 33.59 -10.00
C MET A 199 11.65 34.37 -8.69
#